data_AF-A0A271JBJ2-F1
#
_entry.id   AF-A0A271JBJ2-F1
#
_cell.length_a   1.000
_cell.length_b   1.000
_cell.length_c   1.000
_cell.angle_alpha   90.00
_cell.angle_beta   90.00
_cell.angle_gamma   90.00
#
_symmetry.space_group_name_H-M   'P 1'
#
loop_
_entity.id
_entity.type
_entity.pdbx_description
1 polymer ?
#
loop_
_entity_poly.entity_id
_entity_poly.type
_entity_poly.pdbx_seq_one_letter_code
_entity_poly.pdbx_strand_id
1 'polypeptide(L)'
;MRTYSEAEVASIIERAVERQRAVEAGVGEAGLTLDEIERIGREAGIDPAHLRAAAAEVDDLGRTLARQSGQTRTEVYVERWLDTPFALDGWEDAVSHLRMTFGAPMGAPFGETAGESVQQVGRSFEWSHTNSLGVRTRVVVSPRGDRTRLRITQLVGLSSPTVEGLFYGAAIALLLAMVAGGIGGEASGAGSMGAVIGVVTFLVAWAVAAPLVAAADRRWRARKHADLGTLADDLTPLLHGSQARDVEPVGEAAAPRGRLDLDALDDDLPATEETGVARQRIRG
;
A
#
# COMPACT_ATOMS: atom_id res chain seq x y z
N MET A 1 -32.06 17.26 -47.00
CA MET A 1 -31.66 17.49 -45.59
C MET A 1 -32.94 17.64 -44.78
N ARG A 2 -33.17 16.80 -43.77
CA ARG A 2 -34.45 16.78 -43.04
C ARG A 2 -34.32 17.65 -41.78
N THR A 3 -35.22 18.59 -41.59
CA THR A 3 -35.30 19.45 -40.40
C THR A 3 -36.36 18.91 -39.46
N TYR A 4 -36.07 18.93 -38.17
CA TYR A 4 -36.97 18.47 -37.11
C TYR A 4 -37.55 19.68 -36.38
N SER A 5 -38.84 19.62 -36.07
CA SER A 5 -39.48 20.61 -35.22
C SER A 5 -39.00 20.47 -33.78
N GLU A 6 -39.14 21.53 -32.99
CA GLU A 6 -38.71 21.57 -31.58
C GLU A 6 -39.35 20.45 -30.74
N ALA A 7 -40.61 20.13 -31.00
CA ALA A 7 -41.33 19.02 -30.36
C ALA A 7 -40.75 17.65 -30.75
N GLU A 8 -40.34 17.47 -32.00
CA GLU A 8 -39.67 16.25 -32.45
C GLU A 8 -38.28 16.13 -31.84
N VAL A 9 -37.53 17.24 -31.74
CA VAL A 9 -36.22 17.26 -31.07
C VAL A 9 -36.35 16.88 -29.60
N ALA A 10 -37.32 17.45 -28.88
CA ALA A 10 -37.59 17.10 -27.49
C ALA A 10 -37.92 15.61 -27.33
N SER A 11 -38.79 15.07 -28.20
CA SER A 11 -39.17 13.64 -28.17
C SER A 11 -38.00 12.70 -28.52
N ILE A 12 -37.08 13.13 -29.40
CA ILE A 12 -35.88 12.37 -29.74
C ILE A 12 -34.91 12.35 -28.54
N ILE A 13 -34.70 13.49 -27.89
CA ILE A 13 -33.80 13.59 -26.72
C ILE A 13 -34.36 12.77 -25.55
N GLU A 14 -35.66 12.88 -25.26
CA GLU A 14 -36.32 12.11 -24.20
C GLU A 14 -36.14 10.60 -24.39
N ARG A 15 -36.42 10.09 -25.60
CA ARG A 15 -36.22 8.68 -25.93
C ARG A 15 -34.75 8.24 -25.90
N ALA A 16 -33.82 9.13 -26.24
CA ALA A 16 -32.39 8.83 -26.16
C ALA A 16 -31.93 8.70 -24.71
N VAL A 17 -32.38 9.61 -23.82
CA VAL A 17 -32.09 9.57 -22.38
C VAL A 17 -32.72 8.34 -21.73
N GLU A 18 -33.96 7.99 -22.10
CA GLU A 18 -34.64 6.80 -21.58
C GLU A 18 -33.92 5.50 -21.98
N ARG A 19 -33.43 5.41 -23.23
CA ARG A 19 -32.59 4.28 -23.68
C ARG A 19 -31.25 4.22 -22.97
N GLN A 20 -30.61 5.37 -22.74
CA GLN A 20 -29.35 5.42 -22.00
C GLN A 20 -29.53 4.97 -20.55
N ARG A 21 -30.57 5.44 -19.87
CA ARG A 21 -30.90 5.00 -18.51
C ARG A 21 -31.25 3.53 -18.42
N ALA A 22 -31.94 2.96 -19.42
CA ALA A 22 -32.22 1.53 -19.45
C ALA A 22 -30.95 0.68 -19.62
N VAL A 23 -29.96 1.17 -20.38
CA VAL A 23 -28.65 0.54 -20.50
C VAL A 23 -27.86 0.67 -19.19
N GLU A 24 -27.84 1.85 -18.57
CA GLU A 24 -27.16 2.09 -17.29
C GLU A 24 -27.79 1.30 -16.13
N ALA A 25 -29.12 1.13 -16.11
CA ALA A 25 -29.83 0.32 -15.13
C ALA A 25 -29.65 -1.19 -15.34
N GLY A 26 -29.36 -1.65 -16.57
CA GLY A 26 -28.99 -3.04 -16.85
C GLY A 26 -27.51 -3.36 -16.64
N VAL A 27 -26.64 -2.35 -16.70
CA VAL A 27 -25.18 -2.43 -16.50
C VAL A 27 -24.79 -2.14 -15.03
N GLY A 28 -25.72 -1.57 -14.26
CA GLY A 28 -25.51 -1.18 -12.86
C GLY A 28 -25.83 -2.28 -11.86
N GLU A 29 -25.09 -3.39 -11.87
CA GLU A 29 -24.81 -4.26 -10.69
C GLU A 29 -24.05 -5.54 -11.05
N ALA A 30 -24.21 -6.04 -12.28
CA ALA A 30 -23.48 -7.19 -12.80
C ALA A 30 -22.37 -6.72 -13.76
N GLY A 31 -21.14 -7.21 -13.57
CA GLY A 31 -20.06 -6.98 -14.53
C GLY A 31 -20.42 -7.52 -15.93
N LEU A 32 -19.67 -7.09 -16.95
CA LEU A 32 -19.87 -7.58 -18.31
C LEU A 32 -19.59 -9.08 -18.41
N THR A 33 -20.47 -9.80 -19.08
CA THR A 33 -20.26 -11.21 -19.43
C THR A 33 -19.17 -11.33 -20.50
N LEU A 34 -18.51 -12.50 -20.57
CA LEU A 34 -17.48 -12.74 -21.59
C LEU A 34 -18.01 -12.52 -23.01
N ASP A 35 -19.25 -12.91 -23.27
CA ASP A 35 -19.92 -12.71 -24.57
C ASP A 35 -20.10 -11.23 -24.91
N GLU A 36 -20.37 -10.39 -23.91
CA GLU A 36 -20.47 -8.93 -24.08
C GLU A 36 -19.10 -8.30 -24.32
N ILE A 37 -18.07 -8.76 -23.60
CA ILE A 37 -16.68 -8.33 -23.81
C ILE A 37 -16.20 -8.71 -25.22
N GLU A 38 -16.50 -9.93 -25.67
CA GLU A 38 -16.19 -10.38 -27.03
C GLU A 38 -16.94 -9.57 -28.11
N ARG A 39 -18.19 -9.18 -27.84
CA ARG A 39 -18.97 -8.31 -28.74
C ARG A 39 -18.32 -6.94 -28.86
N ILE A 40 -17.99 -6.28 -27.73
CA ILE A 40 -17.32 -4.98 -27.72
C ILE A 40 -15.95 -5.06 -28.41
N GLY A 41 -15.18 -6.11 -28.12
CA GLY A 41 -13.86 -6.31 -28.71
C GLY A 41 -13.91 -6.50 -30.23
N ARG A 42 -14.91 -7.22 -30.76
CA ARG A 42 -15.12 -7.32 -32.22
C ARG A 42 -15.42 -5.99 -32.87
N GLU A 43 -16.24 -5.15 -32.24
CA GLU A 43 -16.54 -3.80 -32.73
C GLU A 43 -15.27 -2.92 -32.75
N ALA A 44 -14.33 -3.18 -31.84
CA ALA A 44 -13.01 -2.54 -31.79
C ALA A 44 -11.95 -3.21 -32.69
N GLY A 45 -12.29 -4.27 -33.43
CA GLY A 45 -11.35 -4.99 -34.30
C GLY A 45 -10.39 -5.96 -33.59
N ILE A 46 -10.68 -6.33 -32.34
CA ILE A 46 -9.92 -7.30 -31.55
C ILE A 46 -10.46 -8.71 -31.82
N ASP A 47 -9.57 -9.66 -32.10
CA ASP A 47 -9.94 -11.07 -32.29
C ASP A 47 -10.50 -11.68 -30.98
N PRO A 48 -11.71 -12.28 -31.00
CA PRO A 48 -12.27 -13.01 -29.86
C PRO A 48 -11.33 -14.05 -29.24
N ALA A 49 -10.45 -14.69 -30.02
CA ALA A 49 -9.50 -15.65 -29.49
C ALA A 49 -8.53 -15.02 -28.47
N HIS A 50 -8.10 -13.77 -28.71
CA HIS A 50 -7.25 -13.03 -27.77
C HIS A 50 -8.03 -12.59 -26.52
N LEU A 51 -9.30 -12.23 -26.67
CA LEU A 51 -10.16 -11.88 -25.53
C LEU A 51 -10.46 -13.10 -24.64
N ARG A 52 -10.69 -14.28 -25.24
CA ARG A 52 -10.84 -15.53 -24.47
C ARG A 52 -9.56 -15.93 -23.77
N ALA A 53 -8.40 -15.77 -24.41
CA ALA A 53 -7.11 -16.03 -23.77
C ALA A 53 -6.89 -15.08 -22.58
N ALA A 54 -7.13 -13.77 -22.76
CA ALA A 54 -7.02 -12.79 -21.69
C ALA A 54 -8.04 -13.03 -20.56
N ALA A 55 -9.27 -13.40 -20.89
CA ALA A 55 -10.29 -13.77 -19.90
C ALA A 55 -9.91 -15.04 -19.14
N ALA A 56 -9.40 -16.06 -19.83
CA ALA A 56 -8.90 -17.27 -19.20
C ALA A 56 -7.69 -16.99 -18.29
N GLU A 57 -6.77 -16.10 -18.69
CA GLU A 57 -5.67 -15.64 -17.83
C GLU A 57 -6.19 -14.89 -16.60
N VAL A 58 -7.19 -14.02 -16.76
CA VAL A 58 -7.83 -13.30 -15.66
C VAL A 58 -8.63 -14.23 -14.74
N ASP A 59 -9.27 -15.27 -15.28
CA ASP A 59 -10.02 -16.29 -14.53
C ASP A 59 -9.10 -17.29 -13.85
N ASP A 60 -7.96 -17.60 -14.45
CA ASP A 60 -6.92 -18.44 -13.84
C ASP A 60 -6.22 -17.66 -12.73
N LEU A 61 -5.92 -16.37 -12.96
CA LEU A 61 -5.58 -15.43 -11.89
C LEU A 61 -6.69 -15.41 -10.83
N GLY A 62 -7.97 -15.26 -11.21
CA GLY A 62 -9.15 -15.21 -10.33
C GLY A 62 -9.36 -16.46 -9.47
N ARG A 63 -9.12 -17.64 -10.03
CA ARG A 63 -9.21 -18.94 -9.32
C ARG A 63 -7.99 -19.21 -8.45
N THR A 64 -6.82 -18.73 -8.87
CA THR A 64 -5.62 -18.67 -8.01
C THR A 64 -5.77 -17.60 -6.92
N LEU A 65 -6.68 -16.62 -7.07
CA LEU A 65 -6.97 -15.56 -6.10
C LEU A 65 -8.00 -15.96 -5.03
N ALA A 66 -8.70 -17.09 -5.19
CA ALA A 66 -9.51 -17.69 -4.11
C ALA A 66 -8.65 -18.21 -2.95
N ARG A 67 -7.34 -18.36 -3.18
CA ARG A 67 -6.26 -18.54 -2.19
C ARG A 67 -4.94 -18.14 -2.84
N GLN A 68 -4.34 -17.01 -2.46
CA GLN A 68 -2.93 -16.91 -2.05
C GLN A 68 -2.30 -15.56 -2.38
N SER A 69 -1.90 -14.88 -1.31
CA SER A 69 -0.67 -14.09 -1.24
C SER A 69 0.46 -14.62 -2.14
N GLY A 70 1.14 -13.76 -2.88
CA GLY A 70 2.17 -14.14 -3.84
C GLY A 70 3.33 -13.15 -3.92
N GLN A 71 4.29 -13.45 -4.80
CA GLN A 71 5.48 -12.63 -5.04
C GLN A 71 5.73 -12.50 -6.54
N THR A 72 5.96 -11.26 -7.00
CA THR A 72 6.44 -10.95 -8.35
C THR A 72 7.95 -10.67 -8.33
N ARG A 73 8.50 -10.25 -9.48
CA ARG A 73 9.92 -9.87 -9.55
C ARG A 73 10.25 -8.68 -8.65
N THR A 74 9.34 -7.75 -8.46
CA THR A 74 9.60 -6.46 -7.78
C THR A 74 8.71 -6.25 -6.56
N GLU A 75 7.65 -7.03 -6.41
CA GLU A 75 6.64 -6.82 -5.40
C GLU A 75 6.30 -8.10 -4.65
N VAL A 76 5.94 -7.96 -3.39
CA VAL A 76 5.27 -8.99 -2.60
C VAL A 76 3.87 -8.51 -2.32
N TYR A 77 2.88 -9.38 -2.44
CA TYR A 77 1.51 -9.00 -2.15
C TYR A 77 0.76 -10.09 -1.37
N VAL A 78 -0.17 -9.63 -0.54
CA VAL A 78 -1.10 -10.46 0.22
C VAL A 78 -2.50 -9.99 -0.11
N GLU A 79 -3.40 -10.96 -0.28
CA GLU A 79 -4.80 -10.69 -0.57
C GLU A 79 -5.70 -11.51 0.33
N ARG A 80 -6.78 -10.89 0.80
CA ARG A 80 -7.81 -11.47 1.64
C ARG A 80 -9.17 -11.02 1.15
N TRP A 81 -10.12 -11.95 1.13
CA TRP A 81 -11.53 -11.65 0.95
C TRP A 81 -12.21 -11.76 2.31
N LEU A 82 -12.94 -10.71 2.67
CA LEU A 82 -13.75 -10.62 3.88
C LEU A 82 -15.19 -10.86 3.47
N ASP A 83 -15.89 -11.76 4.17
CA ASP A 83 -17.31 -12.06 3.96
C ASP A 83 -18.24 -11.02 4.61
N THR A 84 -17.77 -9.77 4.71
CA THR A 84 -18.51 -8.68 5.32
C THR A 84 -18.54 -7.43 4.44
N PRO A 85 -19.63 -6.66 4.53
CA PRO A 85 -19.72 -5.38 3.84
C PRO A 85 -18.66 -4.42 4.39
N PHE A 86 -18.19 -3.54 3.52
CA PHE A 86 -17.22 -2.51 3.88
C PHE A 86 -17.82 -1.50 4.86
N ALA A 87 -17.09 -1.24 5.94
CA ALA A 87 -17.44 -0.24 6.93
C ALA A 87 -16.35 0.85 6.98
N LEU A 88 -16.76 2.12 6.92
CA LEU A 88 -15.83 3.25 6.84
C LEU A 88 -15.06 3.46 8.15
N ASP A 89 -15.72 3.27 9.29
CA ASP A 89 -15.12 3.28 10.62
C ASP A 89 -14.00 2.23 10.73
N GLY A 90 -14.24 1.01 10.23
CA GLY A 90 -13.23 -0.04 10.20
C GLY A 90 -12.02 0.32 9.33
N TRP A 91 -12.22 1.09 8.26
CA TRP A 91 -11.12 1.63 7.46
C TRP A 91 -10.29 2.68 8.22
N GLU A 92 -10.94 3.57 8.97
CA GLU A 92 -10.25 4.59 9.78
C GLU A 92 -9.41 3.96 10.90
N ASP A 93 -9.94 2.91 11.55
CA ASP A 93 -9.21 2.11 12.54
C ASP A 93 -8.02 1.39 11.89
N ALA A 94 -8.21 0.80 10.71
CA ALA A 94 -7.14 0.16 9.94
C ALA A 94 -6.04 1.17 9.55
N VAL A 95 -6.39 2.37 9.09
CA VAL A 95 -5.41 3.44 8.78
C VAL A 95 -4.67 3.88 10.03
N SER A 96 -5.35 3.99 11.17
CA SER A 96 -4.73 4.34 12.45
C SER A 96 -3.72 3.27 12.88
N HIS A 97 -4.08 2.00 12.75
CA HIS A 97 -3.17 0.88 13.01
C HIS A 97 -1.96 0.87 12.06
N LEU A 98 -2.17 1.15 10.77
CA LEU A 98 -1.11 1.29 9.78
C LEU A 98 -0.16 2.44 10.13
N ARG A 99 -0.68 3.58 10.60
CA ARG A 99 0.15 4.69 11.09
C ARG A 99 0.94 4.34 12.34
N MET A 100 0.42 3.51 13.25
CA MET A 100 1.21 3.04 14.39
C MET A 100 2.30 2.05 13.97
N THR A 101 2.01 1.23 12.96
CA THR A 101 2.93 0.19 12.47
C THR A 101 4.05 0.76 11.60
N PHE A 102 3.72 1.75 10.77
CA PHE A 102 4.63 2.32 9.78
C PHE A 102 5.03 3.78 10.05
N GLY A 103 4.31 4.48 10.93
CA GLY A 103 4.52 5.89 11.22
C GLY A 103 5.64 6.16 12.22
N ALA A 104 6.37 7.24 11.92
CA ALA A 104 7.49 7.85 12.63
C ALA A 104 8.70 6.94 12.92
N PRO A 105 9.77 7.01 12.10
CA PRO A 105 11.11 6.78 12.65
C PRO A 105 11.30 7.72 13.86
N MET A 106 11.72 7.18 15.00
CA MET A 106 12.22 7.97 16.12
C MET A 106 13.21 9.01 15.57
N GLY A 107 12.85 10.30 15.60
CA GLY A 107 13.76 11.40 15.24
C GLY A 107 13.38 12.29 14.05
N ALA A 108 12.20 12.18 13.43
CA ALA A 108 11.75 13.22 12.49
C ALA A 108 11.43 14.51 13.28
N PRO A 109 12.18 15.62 13.08
CA PRO A 109 12.09 16.82 13.93
C PRO A 109 10.74 17.56 13.87
N PHE A 110 9.81 17.15 13.01
CA PHE A 110 8.52 17.82 12.81
C PHE A 110 7.30 16.90 12.78
N GLY A 111 7.40 15.63 13.18
CA GLY A 111 6.23 14.75 13.29
C GLY A 111 5.48 14.47 11.97
N GLU A 112 6.03 14.87 10.82
CA GLU A 112 5.44 14.60 9.52
C GLU A 112 5.59 13.12 9.18
N THR A 113 4.48 12.46 8.85
CA THR A 113 4.44 11.14 8.21
C THR A 113 4.86 11.27 6.73
N ALA A 114 6.08 11.75 6.51
CA ALA A 114 6.63 11.95 5.18
C ALA A 114 6.56 10.63 4.37
N GLY A 115 5.90 10.68 3.21
CA GLY A 115 5.71 9.52 2.34
C GLY A 115 4.41 8.75 2.56
N GLU A 116 3.54 9.17 3.47
CA GLU A 116 2.17 8.65 3.62
C GLU A 116 1.17 9.32 2.65
N SER A 117 0.22 8.54 2.13
CA SER A 117 -0.93 9.05 1.39
C SER A 117 -2.17 8.21 1.67
N VAL A 118 -3.30 8.86 1.93
CA VAL A 118 -4.62 8.21 1.95
C VAL A 118 -5.45 8.76 0.80
N GLN A 119 -6.02 7.89 -0.03
CA GLN A 119 -6.79 8.27 -1.21
C GLN A 119 -8.02 7.38 -1.35
N GLN A 120 -9.09 7.93 -1.91
CA GLN A 120 -10.24 7.17 -2.35
C GLN A 120 -10.29 7.19 -3.87
N VAL A 121 -10.32 6.00 -4.48
CA VAL A 121 -10.41 5.82 -5.94
C VAL A 121 -11.71 5.09 -6.27
N GLY A 122 -12.72 5.87 -6.64
CA GLY A 122 -14.08 5.36 -6.83
C GLY A 122 -14.65 4.80 -5.53
N ARG A 123 -14.89 3.48 -5.50
CA ARG A 123 -15.35 2.76 -4.29
C ARG A 123 -14.21 2.18 -3.46
N SER A 124 -12.97 2.22 -3.94
CA SER A 124 -11.82 1.65 -3.23
C SER A 124 -11.10 2.69 -2.41
N PHE A 125 -10.53 2.26 -1.29
CA PHE A 125 -9.74 3.08 -0.39
C PHE A 125 -8.30 2.59 -0.44
N GLU A 126 -7.36 3.53 -0.59
CA GLU A 126 -5.93 3.26 -0.67
C GLU A 126 -5.21 4.01 0.45
N TRP A 127 -4.36 3.28 1.16
CA TRP A 127 -3.34 3.84 2.02
C TRP A 127 -1.98 3.44 1.45
N SER A 128 -1.03 4.37 1.38
CA SER A 128 0.33 4.05 0.96
C SER A 128 1.36 4.78 1.81
N HIS A 129 2.50 4.13 2.04
CA HIS A 129 3.61 4.68 2.80
C HIS A 129 4.93 4.27 2.17
N THR A 130 5.87 5.21 2.05
CA THR A 130 7.23 4.93 1.56
C THR A 130 8.22 5.18 2.69
N ASN A 131 8.98 4.16 3.09
CA ASN A 131 9.99 4.32 4.13
C ASN A 131 11.27 5.02 3.60
N SER A 132 12.20 5.34 4.50
CA SER A 132 13.47 6.00 4.17
C SER A 132 14.38 5.19 3.23
N LEU A 133 14.17 3.88 3.12
CA LEU A 133 14.88 2.99 2.21
C LEU A 133 14.19 2.87 0.84
N GLY A 134 13.11 3.64 0.59
CA GLY A 134 12.37 3.63 -0.67
C GLY A 134 11.41 2.45 -0.84
N VAL A 135 11.19 1.64 0.21
CA VAL A 135 10.24 0.54 0.19
C VAL A 135 8.83 1.12 0.36
N ARG A 136 8.02 1.00 -0.70
CA ARG A 136 6.64 1.46 -0.74
C ARG A 136 5.69 0.33 -0.34
N THR A 137 4.94 0.52 0.74
CA THR A 137 3.81 -0.31 1.15
C THR A 137 2.52 0.36 0.68
N ARG A 138 1.61 -0.43 0.11
CA ARG A 138 0.29 0.00 -0.34
C ARG A 138 -0.75 -0.97 0.18
N VAL A 139 -1.80 -0.45 0.79
CA VAL A 139 -2.97 -1.19 1.27
C VAL A 139 -4.17 -0.67 0.50
N VAL A 140 -4.91 -1.56 -0.16
CA VAL A 140 -6.11 -1.25 -0.91
C VAL A 140 -7.25 -2.07 -0.37
N VAL A 141 -8.35 -1.40 -0.04
CA VAL A 141 -9.61 -2.01 0.37
C VAL A 141 -10.64 -1.69 -0.70
N SER A 142 -11.21 -2.74 -1.31
CA SER A 142 -12.18 -2.63 -2.40
C SER A 142 -13.48 -3.35 -2.02
N PRO A 143 -14.58 -2.63 -1.78
CA PRO A 143 -15.91 -3.20 -1.59
C PRO A 143 -16.42 -3.87 -2.87
N ARG A 144 -17.02 -5.05 -2.74
CA ARG A 144 -17.54 -5.90 -3.84
C ARG A 144 -18.85 -6.59 -3.41
N GLY A 145 -19.95 -5.84 -3.48
CA GLY A 145 -21.24 -6.30 -2.96
C GLY A 145 -21.15 -6.49 -1.44
N ASP A 146 -21.49 -7.69 -0.98
CA ASP A 146 -21.45 -8.08 0.44
C ASP A 146 -20.06 -8.49 0.93
N ARG A 147 -19.05 -8.44 0.05
CA ARG A 147 -17.67 -8.80 0.36
C ARG A 147 -16.74 -7.61 0.26
N THR A 148 -15.65 -7.68 1.01
CA THR A 148 -14.59 -6.67 0.96
C THR A 148 -13.26 -7.34 0.61
N ARG A 149 -12.59 -6.83 -0.43
CA ARG A 149 -11.25 -7.29 -0.82
C ARG A 149 -10.21 -6.42 -0.15
N LEU A 150 -9.35 -7.01 0.67
CA LEU A 150 -8.14 -6.39 1.22
C LEU A 150 -6.94 -6.87 0.42
N ARG A 151 -6.17 -5.93 -0.15
CA ARG A 151 -4.91 -6.20 -0.84
C ARG A 151 -3.81 -5.35 -0.25
N ILE A 152 -2.72 -6.00 0.17
CA ILE A 152 -1.51 -5.35 0.63
C ILE A 152 -0.40 -5.66 -0.35
N THR A 153 0.33 -4.65 -0.80
CA THR A 153 1.44 -4.77 -1.76
C THR A 153 2.64 -4.01 -1.23
N GLN A 154 3.82 -4.60 -1.31
CA GLN A 154 5.08 -3.96 -0.94
C GLN A 154 6.09 -4.10 -2.06
N LEU A 155 6.67 -2.99 -2.49
CA LEU A 155 7.77 -2.96 -3.46
C LEU A 155 9.05 -3.39 -2.75
N VAL A 156 9.56 -4.58 -3.06
CA VAL A 156 10.71 -5.20 -2.38
C VAL A 156 12.01 -5.14 -3.20
N GLY A 157 11.99 -4.71 -4.45
CA GLY A 157 13.21 -4.59 -5.23
C GLY A 157 13.01 -3.96 -6.60
N LEU A 158 14.13 -3.72 -7.27
CA LEU A 158 14.19 -3.15 -8.62
C LEU A 158 14.04 -4.24 -9.68
N SER A 159 14.43 -5.48 -9.37
CA SER A 159 14.35 -6.61 -10.30
C SER A 159 14.32 -7.95 -9.58
N SER A 160 14.58 -9.05 -10.31
CA SER A 160 14.67 -10.39 -9.73
C SER A 160 15.85 -10.54 -8.75
N PRO A 161 15.76 -11.42 -7.73
CA PRO A 161 16.83 -11.69 -6.78
C PRO A 161 18.17 -12.04 -7.42
N THR A 162 18.15 -12.73 -8.57
CA THR A 162 19.36 -13.16 -9.26
C THR A 162 20.06 -12.00 -9.96
N VAL A 163 19.30 -11.11 -10.61
CA VAL A 163 19.86 -9.91 -11.25
C VAL A 163 20.40 -8.95 -10.18
N GLU A 164 19.64 -8.72 -9.11
CA GLU A 164 20.12 -7.91 -7.98
C GLU A 164 21.36 -8.51 -7.32
N GLY A 165 21.39 -9.83 -7.12
CA GLY A 165 22.57 -10.54 -6.62
C GLY A 165 23.79 -10.33 -7.50
N LEU A 166 23.65 -10.37 -8.83
CA LEU A 166 24.76 -10.08 -9.75
C LEU A 166 25.26 -8.64 -9.62
N PHE A 167 24.36 -7.65 -9.58
CA PHE A 167 24.72 -6.23 -9.47
C PHE A 167 25.37 -5.88 -8.13
N TYR A 168 24.72 -6.21 -7.02
CA TYR A 168 25.26 -5.95 -5.68
C TYR A 168 26.48 -6.82 -5.39
N GLY A 169 26.49 -8.06 -5.87
CA GLY A 169 27.68 -8.92 -5.80
C GLY A 169 28.87 -8.33 -6.54
N ALA A 170 28.66 -7.73 -7.72
CA ALA A 170 29.72 -7.07 -8.48
C ALA A 170 30.23 -5.83 -7.75
N ALA A 171 29.34 -5.03 -7.14
CA ALA A 171 29.74 -3.86 -6.35
C ALA A 171 30.61 -4.26 -5.15
N ILE A 172 30.22 -5.29 -4.39
CA ILE A 172 31.01 -5.84 -3.27
C ILE A 172 32.35 -6.38 -3.78
N ALA A 173 32.33 -7.16 -4.86
CA ALA A 173 33.55 -7.71 -5.46
C ALA A 173 34.51 -6.64 -5.95
N LEU A 174 33.99 -5.53 -6.51
CA LEU A 174 34.80 -4.39 -6.96
C LEU A 174 35.49 -3.71 -5.79
N LEU A 175 34.78 -3.47 -4.68
CA LEU A 175 35.38 -2.91 -3.47
C LEU A 175 36.52 -3.79 -2.94
N LEU A 176 36.30 -5.11 -2.87
CA LEU A 176 37.33 -6.06 -2.42
C LEU A 176 38.51 -6.12 -3.38
N ALA A 177 38.26 -6.07 -4.69
CA ALA A 177 39.30 -6.05 -5.72
C ALA A 177 40.16 -4.78 -5.65
N MET A 178 39.57 -3.61 -5.37
CA MET A 178 40.33 -2.37 -5.20
C MET A 178 41.26 -2.44 -3.99
N VAL A 179 40.78 -2.98 -2.86
CA VAL A 179 41.61 -3.18 -1.66
C VAL A 179 42.73 -4.18 -1.93
N ALA A 180 42.41 -5.33 -2.52
CA ALA A 180 43.41 -6.37 -2.81
C ALA A 180 44.43 -5.94 -3.88
N GLY A 181 43.98 -5.22 -4.91
CA GLY A 181 44.85 -4.69 -5.96
C GLY A 181 45.78 -3.59 -5.47
N GLY A 182 45.30 -2.72 -4.58
CA GLY A 182 46.12 -1.70 -3.93
C GLY A 182 47.22 -2.32 -3.07
N ILE A 183 46.86 -3.23 -2.17
CA ILE A 183 47.81 -3.94 -1.30
C ILE A 183 48.78 -4.81 -2.13
N GLY A 184 48.27 -5.53 -3.13
CA GLY A 184 49.08 -6.39 -3.98
C GLY A 184 50.04 -5.63 -4.89
N GLY A 185 49.66 -4.44 -5.37
CA GLY A 185 50.50 -3.56 -6.18
C GLY A 185 51.70 -3.03 -5.39
N GLU A 186 51.47 -2.62 -4.14
CA GLU A 186 52.54 -2.14 -3.25
C GLU A 186 53.48 -3.27 -2.81
N ALA A 187 52.93 -4.43 -2.42
CA ALA A 187 53.73 -5.55 -1.92
C ALA A 187 54.64 -6.20 -2.98
N SER A 188 54.25 -6.15 -4.26
CA SER A 188 54.96 -6.83 -5.34
C SER A 188 56.03 -5.95 -6.04
N GLY A 189 56.03 -4.63 -5.80
CA GLY A 189 56.93 -3.68 -6.48
C GLY A 189 56.72 -3.56 -8.00
N ALA A 190 55.75 -4.29 -8.56
CA ALA A 190 55.43 -4.34 -9.98
C ALA A 190 53.95 -4.01 -10.18
N GLY A 191 53.66 -2.78 -10.62
CA GLY A 191 52.28 -2.28 -10.76
C GLY A 191 51.37 -3.15 -11.65
N SER A 192 51.93 -3.92 -12.59
CA SER A 192 51.19 -4.88 -13.41
C SER A 192 50.67 -6.09 -12.63
N MET A 193 51.37 -6.53 -11.58
CA MET A 193 50.97 -7.68 -10.77
C MET A 193 49.77 -7.33 -9.87
N GLY A 194 49.73 -6.10 -9.33
CA GLY A 194 48.59 -5.59 -8.57
C GLY A 194 47.28 -5.60 -9.38
N ALA A 195 47.34 -5.23 -10.67
CA ALA A 195 46.18 -5.28 -11.55
C ALA A 195 45.66 -6.71 -11.76
N VAL A 196 46.56 -7.69 -11.97
CA VAL A 196 46.17 -9.10 -12.11
C VAL A 196 45.54 -9.63 -10.82
N ILE A 197 46.14 -9.33 -9.66
CA ILE A 197 45.60 -9.70 -8.34
C ILE A 197 44.20 -9.10 -8.15
N GLY A 198 44.01 -7.82 -8.50
CA GLY A 198 42.71 -7.16 -8.44
C GLY A 198 41.65 -7.85 -9.30
N VAL A 199 41.95 -8.15 -10.56
CA VAL A 199 41.01 -8.82 -11.48
C VAL A 199 40.65 -10.23 -11.00
N VAL A 200 41.63 -11.02 -10.57
CA VAL A 200 41.36 -12.36 -10.04
C VAL A 200 40.51 -12.28 -8.77
N THR A 201 40.83 -11.36 -7.86
CA THR A 201 40.05 -11.13 -6.64
C THR A 201 38.63 -10.72 -6.97
N PHE A 202 38.42 -9.83 -7.95
CA PHE A 202 37.10 -9.44 -8.41
C PHE A 202 36.28 -10.65 -8.86
N LEU A 203 36.82 -11.48 -9.76
CA LEU A 203 36.09 -12.61 -10.31
C LEU A 203 35.72 -13.65 -9.24
N VAL A 204 36.67 -13.97 -8.35
CA VAL A 204 36.43 -14.91 -7.24
C VAL A 204 35.42 -14.34 -6.25
N ALA A 205 35.60 -13.09 -5.83
CA ALA A 205 34.68 -12.42 -4.91
C ALA A 205 33.28 -12.30 -5.52
N TRP A 206 33.16 -12.01 -6.82
CA TRP A 206 31.86 -11.89 -7.49
C TRP A 206 31.14 -13.23 -7.58
N ALA A 207 31.85 -14.29 -7.97
CA ALA A 207 31.31 -15.64 -8.04
C ALA A 207 30.77 -16.14 -6.69
N VAL A 208 31.34 -15.67 -5.58
CA VAL A 208 30.89 -16.00 -4.21
C VAL A 208 29.81 -15.03 -3.71
N ALA A 209 29.98 -13.73 -3.90
CA ALA A 209 29.09 -12.71 -3.38
C ALA A 209 27.71 -12.73 -4.05
N ALA A 210 27.67 -12.90 -5.38
CA ALA A 210 26.41 -12.87 -6.13
C ALA A 210 25.37 -13.92 -5.65
N PRO A 211 25.71 -15.23 -5.49
CA PRO A 211 24.75 -16.20 -4.98
C PRO A 211 24.38 -15.98 -3.51
N LEU A 212 25.29 -15.47 -2.69
CA LEU A 212 25.00 -15.14 -1.28
C LEU A 212 24.00 -13.99 -1.17
N VAL A 213 24.20 -12.92 -1.94
CA VAL A 213 23.27 -11.79 -1.98
C VAL A 213 21.91 -12.24 -2.53
N ALA A 214 21.88 -13.02 -3.62
CA ALA A 214 20.64 -13.56 -4.16
C ALA A 214 19.89 -14.45 -3.15
N ALA A 215 20.61 -15.26 -2.37
CA ALA A 215 20.01 -16.10 -1.33
C ALA A 215 19.49 -15.28 -0.15
N ALA A 216 20.22 -14.24 0.26
CA ALA A 216 19.81 -13.31 1.30
C ALA A 216 18.55 -12.54 0.89
N ASP A 217 18.50 -12.04 -0.35
CA ASP A 217 17.33 -11.36 -0.91
C ASP A 217 16.10 -12.27 -0.94
N ARG A 218 16.23 -13.52 -1.44
CA ARG A 218 15.12 -14.50 -1.41
C ARG A 218 14.58 -14.73 -0.01
N ARG A 219 15.45 -14.87 0.99
CA ARG A 219 15.05 -15.06 2.39
C ARG A 219 14.35 -13.83 2.94
N TRP A 220 14.87 -12.65 2.64
CA TRP A 220 14.27 -11.39 3.08
C TRP A 220 12.89 -11.17 2.45
N ARG A 221 12.71 -11.46 1.16
CA ARG A 221 11.41 -11.39 0.47
C ARG A 221 10.40 -12.41 1.02
N ALA A 222 10.84 -13.62 1.34
CA ALA A 222 10.00 -14.62 2.00
C ALA A 222 9.54 -14.17 3.40
N ARG A 223 10.44 -13.54 4.19
CA ARG A 223 10.06 -12.92 5.47
C ARG A 223 9.06 -11.80 5.26
N LYS A 224 9.27 -10.93 4.27
CA LYS A 224 8.32 -9.85 3.95
C LYS A 224 6.95 -10.37 3.56
N HIS A 225 6.88 -11.47 2.81
CA HIS A 225 5.61 -12.12 2.50
C HIS A 225 4.88 -12.60 3.76
N ALA A 226 5.60 -13.21 4.70
CA ALA A 226 5.04 -13.60 5.99
C ALA A 226 4.59 -12.38 6.82
N ASP A 227 5.42 -11.33 6.90
CA ASP A 227 5.10 -10.08 7.61
C ASP A 227 3.82 -9.43 7.06
N LEU A 228 3.66 -9.40 5.73
CA LEU A 228 2.44 -8.89 5.08
C LEU A 228 1.23 -9.79 5.35
N GLY A 229 1.45 -11.09 5.53
CA GLY A 229 0.42 -12.05 5.92
C GLY A 229 -0.15 -11.70 7.28
N THR A 230 0.73 -11.56 8.27
CA THR A 230 0.38 -11.12 9.63
C THR A 230 -0.34 -9.77 9.62
N LEU A 231 0.18 -8.80 8.87
CA LEU A 231 -0.47 -7.49 8.75
C LEU A 231 -1.89 -7.60 8.16
N ALA A 232 -2.08 -8.43 7.14
CA ALA A 232 -3.43 -8.63 6.58
C ALA A 232 -4.38 -9.26 7.59
N ASP A 233 -3.87 -10.21 8.39
CA ASP A 233 -4.64 -10.89 9.42
C ASP A 233 -4.95 -9.93 10.60
N ASP A 234 -4.07 -8.98 10.92
CA ASP A 234 -4.28 -7.93 11.94
C ASP A 234 -5.27 -6.84 11.47
N LEU A 235 -5.27 -6.49 10.19
CA LEU A 235 -6.23 -5.51 9.62
C LEU A 235 -7.62 -6.09 9.43
N THR A 236 -7.73 -7.41 9.21
CA THR A 236 -9.00 -8.12 9.01
C THR A 236 -10.04 -7.82 10.11
N PRO A 237 -9.76 -7.96 11.41
CA PRO A 237 -10.73 -7.64 12.45
C PRO A 237 -11.09 -6.15 12.53
N LEU A 238 -10.17 -5.24 12.20
CA LEU A 238 -10.44 -3.80 12.19
C LEU A 238 -11.44 -3.44 11.08
N LEU A 239 -11.29 -4.04 9.90
CA LEU A 239 -12.16 -3.80 8.76
C LEU A 239 -13.56 -4.39 8.91
N HIS A 240 -13.77 -5.33 9.85
CA HIS A 240 -15.09 -5.86 10.17
C HIS A 240 -16.00 -4.83 10.87
N GLY A 241 -15.43 -3.73 11.37
CA GLY A 241 -16.17 -2.68 12.08
C GLY A 241 -16.63 -3.14 13.48
N SER A 242 -16.74 -2.18 14.40
CA SER A 242 -17.24 -2.41 15.76
C SER A 242 -18.76 -2.59 15.81
N GLN A 243 -19.36 -3.37 14.89
CA GLN A 243 -20.79 -3.73 15.01
C GLN A 243 -21.10 -4.49 16.31
N ALA A 244 -20.08 -5.01 17.00
CA ALA A 244 -20.19 -5.66 18.30
C ALA A 244 -20.01 -4.72 19.51
N ARG A 245 -19.92 -3.40 19.33
CA ARG A 245 -20.42 -2.51 20.39
C ARG A 245 -21.93 -2.55 20.28
N ASP A 246 -22.50 -3.63 20.81
CA ASP A 246 -23.86 -3.65 21.31
C ASP A 246 -24.09 -2.30 21.97
N VAL A 247 -24.91 -1.48 21.32
CA VAL A 247 -25.64 -0.43 21.98
C VAL A 247 -26.47 -1.20 23.00
N GLU A 248 -25.91 -1.43 24.18
CA GLU A 248 -26.67 -1.77 25.36
C GLU A 248 -27.83 -0.76 25.33
N PRO A 249 -29.08 -1.21 25.21
CA PRO A 249 -30.20 -0.30 25.09
C PRO A 249 -30.07 0.59 26.30
N VAL A 250 -29.80 1.88 26.06
CA VAL A 250 -29.81 2.90 27.09
C VAL A 250 -31.21 2.83 27.64
N GLY A 251 -31.34 2.06 28.72
CA GLY A 251 -32.58 1.80 29.38
C GLY A 251 -33.15 3.14 29.77
N GLU A 252 -34.26 3.46 29.13
CA GLU A 252 -35.33 4.32 29.61
C GLU A 252 -35.10 4.90 31.01
N ALA A 253 -34.71 6.18 31.04
CA ALA A 253 -35.05 7.16 32.07
C ALA A 253 -34.80 6.79 33.56
N ALA A 254 -33.58 7.06 34.03
CA ALA A 254 -33.39 7.56 35.40
C ALA A 254 -33.05 9.06 35.33
N ALA A 255 -33.91 9.86 35.96
CA ALA A 255 -33.99 11.32 35.91
C ALA A 255 -32.67 12.08 36.15
N PRO A 256 -32.51 13.31 35.60
CA PRO A 256 -31.36 14.14 35.88
C PRO A 256 -31.43 14.64 37.32
N ARG A 257 -30.58 14.13 38.20
CA ARG A 257 -30.23 14.77 39.47
C ARG A 257 -28.74 15.04 39.48
N GLY A 258 -28.40 16.32 39.44
CA GLY A 258 -27.04 16.79 39.56
C GLY A 258 -26.79 18.01 38.71
N ARG A 259 -27.48 19.12 39.00
CA ARG A 259 -26.93 20.45 38.73
C ARG A 259 -25.55 20.44 39.39
N LEU A 260 -24.48 20.60 38.60
CA LEU A 260 -23.18 20.98 39.15
C LEU A 260 -23.40 22.32 39.86
N ASP A 261 -23.33 22.28 41.18
CA ASP A 261 -23.38 23.46 42.03
C ASP A 261 -22.02 24.14 41.92
N LEU A 262 -21.95 25.20 41.11
CA LEU A 262 -20.74 26.00 40.89
C LEU A 262 -20.42 26.91 42.08
N ASP A 263 -21.26 26.92 43.12
CA ASP A 263 -21.09 27.74 44.32
C ASP A 263 -20.26 27.03 45.41
N ALA A 264 -19.75 25.82 45.15
CA ALA A 264 -18.87 25.08 46.08
C ALA A 264 -17.36 25.20 45.76
N LEU A 265 -16.96 26.10 44.85
CA LEU A 265 -15.57 26.49 44.70
C LEU A 265 -15.23 27.55 45.74
N ASP A 266 -14.92 27.08 46.94
CA ASP A 266 -14.42 27.86 48.06
C ASP A 266 -13.07 28.52 47.71
N ASP A 267 -12.97 29.78 48.14
CA ASP A 267 -11.86 30.73 48.01
C ASP A 267 -10.62 30.31 48.84
N ASP A 268 -9.91 29.27 48.44
CA ASP A 268 -8.56 28.98 48.98
C ASP A 268 -7.49 29.12 47.88
N LEU A 269 -7.29 30.37 47.44
CA LEU A 269 -6.05 30.77 46.78
C LEU A 269 -5.02 31.17 47.85
N PRO A 270 -3.94 30.39 48.08
CA PRO A 270 -2.82 30.88 48.86
C PRO A 270 -2.17 32.06 48.12
N ALA A 271 -2.11 33.19 48.80
CA ALA A 271 -1.33 34.36 48.38
C ALA A 271 0.15 33.99 48.29
N THR A 272 0.64 33.69 47.09
CA THR A 272 2.08 33.67 46.81
C THR A 272 2.51 35.00 46.22
N GLU A 273 2.93 35.84 47.15
CA GLU A 273 4.04 36.80 47.11
C GLU A 273 4.64 37.12 45.73
N GLU A 274 4.54 38.41 45.40
CA GLU A 274 5.45 39.11 44.50
C GLU A 274 6.91 38.82 44.86
N THR A 275 7.63 38.16 43.96
CA THR A 275 9.07 38.34 43.84
C THR A 275 9.40 38.69 42.41
N GLY A 276 9.76 39.97 42.23
CA GLY A 276 10.34 40.45 40.98
C GLY A 276 11.76 39.94 40.77
N VAL A 277 12.37 40.52 39.72
CA VAL A 277 13.80 40.50 39.38
C VAL A 277 14.23 39.38 38.40
N ALA A 278 14.25 39.71 37.10
CA ALA A 278 15.47 40.08 36.36
C ALA A 278 15.40 39.67 34.89
N ARG A 279 15.44 40.68 34.02
CA ARG A 279 15.89 40.57 32.64
C ARG A 279 17.35 40.12 32.62
N GLN A 280 17.68 39.08 31.85
CA GLN A 280 19.03 38.93 31.31
C GLN A 280 18.98 38.60 29.82
N ARG A 281 19.36 39.61 29.02
CA ARG A 281 19.79 39.45 27.63
C ARG A 281 21.05 38.58 27.63
N ILE A 282 21.09 37.56 26.77
CA ILE A 282 22.35 37.11 26.19
C ILE A 282 22.21 37.11 24.67
N ARG A 283 23.01 37.98 24.07
CA ARG A 283 23.41 38.00 22.67
C ARG A 283 24.71 37.19 22.61
N GLY A 284 24.81 36.30 21.64
CA GLY A 284 26.02 35.57 21.26
C GLY A 284 25.72 34.79 20.01
#